data_AF-A0A4R4QHM4-F1
#
_entry.id   AF-A0A4R4QHM4-F1
#
_cell.length_a   1.000
_cell.length_b   1.000
_cell.length_c   1.000
_cell.angle_alpha   90.00
_cell.angle_beta   90.00
_cell.angle_gamma   90.00
#
_symmetry.space_group_name_H-M   'P 1'
#
loop_
_entity.id
_entity.type
_entity.pdbx_description
1 polymer ?
#
loop_
_entity_poly.entity_id
_entity_poly.type
_entity_poly.pdbx_seq_one_letter_code
_entity_poly.pdbx_strand_id
1 'polypeptide(L)'
;MVPGPLKAALRELRLVRSTSPADAADPCDVAEWREAMAEALDGLALVLLFEADRGAARAGAEAARAEAGRLRAGCKSHRQDP
;
A
#
# COMPACT_ATOMS: atom_id res chain seq x y z
N MET A 1 -14.71 -14.39 17.76
CA MET A 1 -13.72 -13.38 18.20
C MET A 1 -12.63 -13.30 17.14
N VAL A 2 -12.27 -12.12 16.65
CA VAL A 2 -11.16 -11.98 15.67
C VAL A 2 -9.83 -12.11 16.43
N PRO A 3 -8.88 -12.94 15.97
CA PRO A 3 -7.55 -13.04 16.58
C PRO A 3 -6.88 -11.66 16.70
N GLY A 4 -6.16 -11.42 17.80
CA GLY A 4 -5.46 -10.16 18.06
C GLY A 4 -4.58 -9.67 16.89
N PRO A 5 -3.70 -10.53 16.32
CA PRO A 5 -2.85 -10.16 15.19
C PRO A 5 -3.65 -9.79 13.93
N LEU A 6 -4.70 -10.54 13.61
CA LEU A 6 -5.57 -10.25 12.47
C LEU A 6 -6.31 -8.92 12.67
N LYS A 7 -6.80 -8.64 13.88
CA LYS A 7 -7.44 -7.36 14.21
C LYS A 7 -6.45 -6.19 14.05
N ALA A 8 -5.20 -6.36 14.47
CA ALA A 8 -4.16 -5.35 14.35
C ALA A 8 -3.84 -5.05 12.88
N ALA A 9 -3.55 -6.08 12.06
CA ALA A 9 -3.25 -5.91 10.63
C ALA A 9 -4.43 -5.27 9.87
N LEU A 10 -5.66 -5.69 10.15
CA LEU A 10 -6.86 -5.07 9.56
C LEU A 10 -7.09 -3.62 10.03
N ARG A 11 -6.59 -3.24 11.21
CA ARG A 11 -6.67 -1.85 11.68
C ARG A 11 -5.64 -0.98 10.97
N GLU A 12 -4.42 -1.48 10.83
CA GLU A 12 -3.34 -0.83 10.08
C GLU A 12 -3.75 -0.60 8.62
N LEU A 13 -4.24 -1.62 7.93
CA LEU A 13 -4.71 -1.48 6.54
C LEU A 13 -5.81 -0.43 6.40
N ARG A 14 -6.76 -0.37 7.35
CA ARG A 14 -7.81 0.65 7.36
C ARG A 14 -7.26 2.05 7.60
N LEU A 15 -6.26 2.18 8.48
CA LEU A 15 -5.61 3.44 8.78
C LEU A 15 -4.89 3.97 7.54
N VAL A 16 -4.05 3.15 6.90
CA VAL A 16 -3.37 3.53 5.65
C VAL A 16 -4.40 3.90 4.57
N ARG A 17 -5.48 3.14 4.42
CA ARG A 17 -6.53 3.49 3.45
C ARG A 17 -7.21 4.84 3.75
N SER A 18 -7.36 5.20 5.03
CA SER A 18 -7.96 6.48 5.42
C SER A 18 -7.04 7.68 5.18
N THR A 19 -5.72 7.45 5.10
CA THR A 19 -4.73 8.48 4.75
C THR A 19 -4.50 8.55 3.24
N SER A 20 -5.44 8.04 2.42
CA SER A 20 -5.36 8.19 0.96
C SER A 20 -5.20 9.66 0.62
N PRO A 21 -4.16 10.04 -0.13
CA PRO A 21 -4.01 11.40 -0.62
C PRO A 21 -5.24 11.77 -1.46
N ALA A 22 -5.65 13.04 -1.39
CA ALA A 22 -6.77 13.56 -2.18
C ALA A 22 -6.43 13.59 -3.68
N ASP A 23 -7.43 13.74 -4.54
CA ASP A 23 -7.30 13.66 -6.00
C ASP A 23 -6.30 14.66 -6.63
N ALA A 24 -5.90 15.71 -5.89
CA ALA A 24 -4.92 16.71 -6.32
C ALA A 24 -3.54 16.57 -5.64
N ALA A 25 -3.25 15.44 -4.99
CA ALA A 25 -1.97 15.20 -4.33
C ALA A 25 -0.81 15.04 -5.33
N ASP A 26 0.40 15.40 -4.88
CA ASP A 26 1.63 15.15 -5.64
C ASP A 26 1.73 13.64 -5.95
N PRO A 27 2.03 13.24 -7.20
CA PRO A 27 2.32 11.84 -7.53
C PRO A 27 3.29 11.15 -6.56
N CYS A 28 4.20 11.90 -5.94
CA CYS A 28 5.14 11.38 -4.95
C CYS A 28 4.44 11.00 -3.64
N ASP A 29 3.51 11.82 -3.16
CA ASP A 29 2.72 11.52 -1.97
C ASP A 29 1.85 10.28 -2.22
N VAL A 30 1.28 10.16 -3.42
CA VAL A 30 0.53 8.97 -3.84
C VAL A 30 1.44 7.74 -3.89
N ALA A 31 2.68 7.89 -4.35
CA ALA A 31 3.64 6.80 -4.39
C ALA A 31 4.04 6.30 -2.99
N GLU A 32 4.27 7.22 -2.05
CA GLU A 32 4.56 6.88 -0.65
C GLU A 32 3.37 6.17 0.01
N TRP A 33 2.16 6.68 -0.20
CA TRP A 33 0.95 6.03 0.27
C TRP A 33 0.77 4.62 -0.31
N ARG A 34 1.09 4.42 -1.60
CA ARG A 34 1.05 3.11 -2.25
C ARG A 34 2.05 2.12 -1.66
N GLU A 35 3.24 2.56 -1.27
CA GLU A 35 4.17 1.69 -0.53
C GLU A 35 3.64 1.32 0.84
N ALA A 36 3.12 2.30 1.61
CA ALA A 36 2.52 2.01 2.91
C ALA A 36 1.35 1.01 2.79
N MET A 37 0.59 1.08 1.69
CA MET A 37 -0.46 0.10 1.39
C MET A 37 0.12 -1.30 1.14
N ALA A 38 1.24 -1.39 0.41
CA ALA A 38 1.92 -2.65 0.16
C ALA A 38 2.45 -3.28 1.45
N GLU A 39 3.06 -2.49 2.33
CA GLU A 39 3.56 -2.94 3.63
C GLU A 39 2.41 -3.47 4.52
N ALA A 40 1.30 -2.74 4.59
CA ALA A 40 0.13 -3.19 5.36
C ALA A 40 -0.49 -4.48 4.81
N LEU A 41 -0.50 -4.65 3.48
CA LEU A 41 -0.98 -5.88 2.83
C LEU A 41 -0.05 -7.08 3.09
N ASP A 42 1.27 -6.88 3.07
CA ASP A 42 2.21 -7.93 3.44
C ASP A 42 2.06 -8.32 4.92
N GLY A 43 1.91 -7.35 5.82
CA GLY A 43 1.61 -7.61 7.23
C GLY A 43 0.32 -8.42 7.41
N LEU A 44 -0.72 -8.13 6.63
CA LEU A 44 -1.96 -8.90 6.62
C LEU A 44 -1.75 -10.32 6.09
N ALA A 45 -0.97 -10.49 5.02
CA ALA A 45 -0.67 -11.81 4.44
C ALA A 45 0.01 -12.76 5.44
N LEU A 46 0.79 -12.24 6.40
CA LEU A 46 1.43 -13.06 7.43
C LEU A 46 0.45 -13.65 8.45
N VAL A 47 -0.69 -12.99 8.68
CA VAL A 47 -1.63 -13.35 9.76
C VAL A 47 -2.94 -13.95 9.27
N LEU A 48 -3.17 -13.95 7.95
CA LEU A 48 -4.32 -14.62 7.34
C LEU A 48 -4.21 -16.14 7.49
N LEU A 49 -5.35 -16.80 7.70
CA LEU A 49 -5.39 -18.24 7.94
C LEU A 49 -5.29 -19.06 6.64
N PHE A 50 -5.93 -18.58 5.58
CA PHE A 50 -6.05 -19.31 4.32
C PHE A 50 -5.01 -18.84 3.31
N GLU A 51 -4.30 -19.77 2.70
CA GLU A 51 -3.27 -19.50 1.68
C GLU A 51 -3.80 -18.69 0.49
N ALA A 52 -5.04 -18.93 0.06
CA ALA A 52 -5.67 -18.15 -1.00
C ALA A 52 -5.75 -16.66 -0.65
N ASP A 53 -6.13 -16.33 0.59
CA ASP A 53 -6.20 -14.95 1.05
C ASP A 53 -4.80 -14.34 1.20
N ARG A 54 -3.81 -15.13 1.64
CA ARG A 54 -2.41 -14.69 1.68
C ARG A 54 -1.90 -14.35 0.28
N GLY A 55 -2.22 -15.19 -0.71
CA GLY A 55 -1.89 -14.97 -2.12
C GLY A 55 -2.53 -13.69 -2.66
N ALA A 56 -3.81 -13.46 -2.37
CA ALA A 56 -4.50 -12.24 -2.76
C ALA A 56 -3.89 -10.98 -2.11
N ALA A 57 -3.53 -11.05 -0.82
CA ALA A 57 -2.88 -9.95 -0.12
C ALA A 57 -1.50 -9.62 -0.70
N ARG A 58 -0.67 -10.64 -0.99
CA ARG A 58 0.65 -10.47 -1.63
C ARG A 58 0.53 -9.89 -3.04
N ALA A 59 -0.39 -10.38 -3.86
CA ALA A 59 -0.65 -9.84 -5.18
C ALA A 59 -1.09 -8.37 -5.11
N GLY A 60 -1.91 -8.01 -4.12
CA GLY A 60 -2.27 -6.62 -3.85
C GLY A 60 -1.07 -5.76 -3.46
N ALA A 61 -0.16 -6.29 -2.63
CA ALA A 61 1.05 -5.59 -2.23
C ALA A 61 1.98 -5.35 -3.44
N GLU A 62 2.17 -6.36 -4.29
CA GLU A 62 2.95 -6.25 -5.53
C GLU A 62 2.36 -5.20 -6.48
N ALA A 63 1.04 -5.21 -6.68
CA ALA A 63 0.37 -4.21 -7.51
C ALA A 63 0.53 -2.79 -6.97
N ALA A 64 0.47 -2.62 -5.65
CA ALA A 64 0.68 -1.32 -5.00
C ALA A 64 2.12 -0.82 -5.17
N ARG A 65 3.13 -1.69 -5.00
CA ARG A 65 4.55 -1.36 -5.30
C ARG A 65 4.78 -1.00 -6.75
N ALA A 66 4.17 -1.75 -7.67
CA ALA A 66 4.29 -1.47 -9.10
C ALA A 66 3.74 -0.08 -9.45
N GLU A 67 2.62 0.33 -8.83
CA GLU A 67 2.07 1.67 -9.00
C GLU A 67 2.97 2.75 -8.36
N ALA A 68 3.47 2.52 -7.14
CA ALA A 68 4.41 3.43 -6.50
C ALA A 68 5.67 3.66 -7.36
N GLY A 69 6.21 2.59 -7.95
CA GLY A 69 7.33 2.66 -8.89
C GLY A 69 7.04 3.52 -10.11
N ARG A 70 5.85 3.37 -10.72
CA ARG A 70 5.42 4.21 -11.85
C ARG A 70 5.31 5.68 -11.48
N LEU A 71 4.66 5.98 -10.35
CA LEU A 71 4.47 7.34 -9.86
C LEU A 71 5.80 8.02 -9.55
N ARG A 72 6.74 7.33 -8.92
CA ARG A 72 8.10 7.85 -8.66
C ARG A 72 8.90 8.11 -9.92
N ALA A 73 8.69 7.35 -10.99
CA ALA A 73 9.34 7.62 -12.27
C ALA A 73 8.86 8.98 -12.84
N GLY A 74 7.59 9.34 -12.63
CA GLY A 74 7.04 10.65 -12.97
C GLY A 74 7.56 11.78 -12.08
N CYS A 75 7.68 11.54 -10.76
CA CYS A 75 8.22 12.49 -9.79
C CYS A 75 9.61 13.03 -10.14
N LYS A 76 10.50 12.14 -10.60
CA LYS A 76 11.89 12.51 -10.93
C LYS A 76 11.98 13.40 -12.18
N SER A 77 10.93 13.45 -13.00
CA SER A 77 10.93 14.18 -14.28
C SER A 77 10.44 15.63 -14.16
N HIS A 78 9.81 16.05 -13.06
CA HIS A 78 9.32 17.43 -12.87
C HIS A 78 10.35 18.39 -12.24
N ARG A 79 11.55 17.91 -11.89
CA ARG A 79 12.67 18.72 -11.37
C ARG A 79 13.80 18.91 -12.39
N GLN A 80 13.47 18.94 -13.68
CA GLN A 80 14.42 19.27 -14.74
C GLN A 80 13.76 20.17 -15.78
N ASP A 81 13.54 21.43 -15.42
CA ASP A 81 13.55 22.52 -16.39
C ASP A 81 14.49 23.61 -15.84
N PRO A 82 15.62 23.91 -16.52
CA PRO A 82 16.51 25.02 -16.19
C PRO A 82 15.93 26.39 -16.56
#